data_AF-A0A7J9JAF8-F1
#
_entry.id   AF-A0A7J9JAF8-F1
#
_cell.length_a   1.000
_cell.length_b   1.000
_cell.length_c   1.000
_cell.angle_alpha   90.00
_cell.angle_beta   90.00
_cell.angle_gamma   90.00
#
_symmetry.space_group_name_H-M   'P 1'
#
loop_
_entity.id
_entity.type
_entity.pdbx_description
1 polymer ?
#
loop_
_entity_poly.entity_id
_entity_poly.type
_entity_poly.pdbx_seq_one_letter_code
_entity_poly.pdbx_strand_id
1 'polypeptide(L)'
;MDGTLSWEPFVEQTIAMARNVHKHRYRMGVGYKVDEDGIITENYWEQIEEEEENDDHRTHRKPYRIELVGVVCDAYLAVVRGIRRAIMVKRAVRINSQLKSHKSFASAFPRYCQLVDNARLYCTNALKGPPKLIAWKDGENKLLVDPDDIKWLSNVSKLNPGADCVNELYNQDPSPVDKPGSVWKDIVLDPSRPTIQFELKASIQRIETTTLTTTSIVT
;
A
#
# COMPACT_ATOMS: atom_id res chain seq x y z
N MET A 1 3.08 11.49 7.06
CA MET A 1 2.82 10.32 6.19
C MET A 1 1.60 9.60 6.73
N ASP A 2 0.79 8.95 5.90
CA ASP A 2 -0.52 8.39 6.29
C ASP A 2 -0.57 6.85 6.14
N GLY A 3 0.56 6.17 6.35
CA GLY A 3 0.63 4.72 6.25
C GLY A 3 1.53 4.15 7.33
N THR A 4 1.00 3.28 8.17
CA THR A 4 1.70 2.65 9.29
C THR A 4 2.98 1.92 8.83
N LEU A 5 2.93 1.23 7.69
CA LEU A 5 4.10 0.54 7.11
C LEU A 5 5.00 1.45 6.27
N SER A 6 4.64 2.70 6.11
CA SER A 6 5.40 3.70 5.36
C SER A 6 6.37 4.48 6.26
N TRP A 7 6.36 4.18 7.55
CA TRP A 7 7.14 4.85 8.56
C TRP A 7 8.05 3.85 9.26
N GLU A 8 9.30 3.79 8.81
CA GLU A 8 10.21 2.69 9.10
C GLU A 8 10.51 2.48 10.60
N PRO A 9 10.85 3.53 11.38
CA PRO A 9 11.20 3.33 12.78
C PRO A 9 10.01 2.84 13.62
N PHE A 10 8.79 3.24 13.26
CA PHE A 10 7.57 2.69 13.88
C PHE A 10 7.47 1.18 13.66
N VAL A 11 7.68 0.71 12.42
CA VAL A 11 7.58 -0.71 12.09
C VAL A 11 8.63 -1.52 12.83
N GLU A 12 9.87 -1.03 12.86
CA GLU A 12 10.97 -1.71 13.54
C GLU A 12 10.75 -1.84 15.04
N GLN A 13 10.41 -0.73 15.70
CA GLN A 13 10.12 -0.74 17.13
C GLN A 13 8.91 -1.62 17.45
N THR A 14 7.90 -1.64 16.58
CA THR A 14 6.72 -2.49 16.75
C THR A 14 7.06 -3.97 16.61
N ILE A 15 7.91 -4.35 15.65
CA ILE A 15 8.37 -5.73 15.49
C ILE A 15 9.22 -6.15 16.69
N ALA A 16 10.16 -5.30 17.12
CA ALA A 16 11.00 -5.56 18.28
C ALA A 16 10.17 -5.75 19.56
N MET A 17 9.21 -4.86 19.79
CA MET A 17 8.23 -4.96 20.87
C MET A 17 7.45 -6.28 20.77
N ALA A 18 6.83 -6.56 19.63
CA ALA A 18 6.01 -7.78 19.43
C ALA A 18 6.82 -9.08 19.59
N ARG A 19 8.12 -9.08 19.27
CA ARG A 19 9.00 -10.22 19.57
C ARG A 19 9.26 -10.36 21.07
N ASN A 20 9.22 -9.29 21.85
CA ASN A 20 9.61 -9.28 23.26
C ASN A 20 8.44 -9.26 24.27
N VAL A 21 7.20 -9.06 23.83
CA VAL A 21 6.01 -9.02 24.73
C VAL A 21 5.75 -10.29 25.53
N HIS A 22 6.32 -11.42 25.11
CA HIS A 22 6.26 -12.66 25.88
C HIS A 22 7.16 -12.63 27.12
N LYS A 23 8.15 -11.74 27.17
CA LYS A 23 9.09 -11.56 28.29
C LYS A 23 8.81 -10.31 29.11
N HIS A 24 8.29 -9.25 28.48
CA HIS A 24 8.14 -7.94 29.11
C HIS A 24 6.82 -7.28 28.74
N ARG A 25 6.33 -6.38 29.61
CA ARG A 25 5.22 -5.49 29.30
C ARG A 25 5.71 -4.21 28.64
N TYR A 26 4.85 -3.68 27.78
CA TYR A 26 5.08 -2.46 27.05
C TYR A 26 3.87 -1.53 27.16
N ARG A 27 4.14 -0.22 27.13
CA ARG A 27 3.14 0.83 26.88
C ARG A 27 3.53 1.62 25.63
N MET A 28 2.60 2.41 25.11
CA MET A 28 2.95 3.37 24.07
C MET A 28 3.94 4.39 24.62
N GLY A 29 5.02 4.63 23.87
CA GLY A 29 5.91 5.75 24.11
C GLY A 29 5.33 7.07 23.60
N VAL A 30 6.15 8.12 23.63
CA VAL A 30 5.79 9.48 23.18
C VAL A 30 5.49 9.59 21.68
N GLY A 31 5.82 8.57 20.89
CA GLY A 31 5.69 8.54 19.45
C GLY A 31 6.75 9.41 18.75
N TYR A 32 6.34 10.08 17.68
CA TYR A 32 7.16 11.07 16.99
C TYR A 32 6.89 12.45 17.59
N LYS A 33 7.94 13.08 18.13
CA LYS A 33 7.88 14.42 18.72
C LYS A 33 9.06 15.27 18.23
N VAL A 34 8.78 16.53 17.92
CA VAL A 34 9.81 17.55 17.63
C VAL A 34 9.76 18.55 18.78
N ASP A 35 10.87 18.69 19.49
CA ASP A 35 10.98 19.66 20.59
C ASP A 35 11.27 21.07 20.06
N GLU A 36 11.15 22.08 20.92
CA GLU A 36 11.34 23.51 20.56
C GLU A 36 12.72 23.80 19.98
N ASP A 37 13.74 23.06 20.45
CA ASP A 37 15.13 23.14 19.95
C ASP A 37 15.34 22.38 18.63
N GLY A 38 14.29 21.80 18.05
CA GLY A 38 14.34 21.02 16.80
C GLY A 38 14.83 19.58 16.97
N ILE A 39 15.10 19.13 18.19
CA ILE A 39 15.46 17.74 18.49
C ILE A 39 14.26 16.83 18.20
N ILE A 40 14.49 15.78 17.41
CA ILE A 40 13.47 14.79 17.06
C ILE A 40 13.62 13.60 18.00
N THR A 41 12.55 13.32 18.75
CA THR A 41 12.40 12.10 19.54
C THR A 41 11.44 11.16 18.83
N GLU A 42 11.86 9.89 18.69
CA GLU A 42 11.07 8.87 18.01
C GLU A 42 11.06 7.57 18.82
N ASN A 43 10.10 7.47 19.72
CA ASN A 43 9.95 6.32 20.63
C ASN A 43 8.49 5.89 20.72
N TYR A 44 8.16 4.76 20.11
CA TYR A 44 6.79 4.27 20.00
C TYR A 44 6.41 3.27 21.09
N TRP A 45 7.38 2.60 21.70
CA TRP A 45 7.13 1.54 22.69
C TRP A 45 8.11 1.64 23.85
N GLU A 46 7.58 1.74 25.06
CA GLU A 46 8.37 1.77 26.28
C GLU A 46 8.12 0.50 27.08
N GLN A 47 9.21 -0.17 27.47
CA GLN A 47 9.15 -1.29 28.38
C GLN A 47 8.76 -0.79 29.77
N ILE A 48 7.89 -1.54 30.45
CA ILE A 48 7.45 -1.25 31.82
C ILE A 48 8.10 -2.27 32.75
N GLU A 49 8.61 -1.81 33.89
CA GLU A 49 9.02 -2.68 34.99
C GLU A 49 7.79 -3.39 35.53
N GLU A 50 7.78 -4.71 35.42
CA GLU A 50 6.74 -5.52 36.03
C GLU A 50 7.14 -5.77 37.49
N GLU A 51 6.32 -5.31 38.44
CA GLU A 51 6.45 -5.68 39.86
C GLU A 51 6.53 -7.21 39.99
N GLU A 52 7.39 -7.70 40.89
CA GLU A 52 7.61 -9.14 41.17
C GLU A 52 6.39 -9.84 41.80
N GLU A 53 5.18 -9.44 41.45
CA GLU A 53 4.01 -10.20 41.84
C GLU A 53 4.04 -11.55 41.12
N ASN A 54 3.86 -12.61 41.90
CA ASN A 54 3.82 -14.02 41.50
C ASN A 54 2.67 -14.30 40.52
N ASP A 55 2.77 -13.74 39.32
CA ASP A 55 1.81 -13.94 38.24
C ASP A 55 2.19 -15.24 37.53
N ASP A 56 1.54 -16.33 37.95
CA ASP A 56 1.63 -17.68 37.37
C ASP A 56 1.40 -17.65 35.83
N HIS A 57 0.77 -16.57 35.32
CA HIS A 57 0.55 -16.30 33.90
C HIS A 57 1.79 -15.89 33.09
N ARG A 58 2.93 -15.52 33.72
CA ARG A 58 4.19 -15.23 32.99
C ARG A 58 4.71 -16.44 32.24
N THR A 59 4.51 -17.64 32.78
CA THR A 59 5.05 -18.90 32.22
C THR A 59 4.34 -19.37 30.96
N HIS A 60 3.20 -18.76 30.59
CA HIS A 60 2.36 -19.19 29.47
C HIS A 60 2.39 -18.28 28.23
N ARG A 61 3.06 -17.12 28.28
CA ARG A 61 3.13 -16.22 27.11
C ARG A 61 4.08 -16.82 26.06
N LYS A 62 3.58 -17.02 24.86
CA LYS A 62 4.38 -17.51 23.71
C LYS A 62 4.84 -16.34 22.85
N PRO A 63 6.04 -16.41 22.25
CA PRO A 63 6.47 -15.40 21.28
C PRO A 63 5.52 -15.38 20.08
N TYR A 64 5.26 -14.20 19.55
CA TYR A 64 4.48 -14.05 18.32
C TYR A 64 5.29 -14.55 17.12
N ARG A 65 4.60 -15.23 16.21
CA ARG A 65 5.05 -15.37 14.82
C ARG A 65 4.55 -14.16 14.04
N ILE A 66 5.46 -13.46 13.37
CA ILE A 66 5.19 -12.21 12.67
C ILE A 66 5.11 -12.48 11.17
N GLU A 67 3.94 -12.20 10.60
CA GLU A 67 3.60 -12.41 9.20
C GLU A 67 3.39 -11.05 8.52
N LEU A 68 4.22 -10.71 7.54
CA LEU A 68 4.07 -9.50 6.74
C LEU A 68 3.34 -9.79 5.43
N VAL A 69 2.21 -9.14 5.21
CA VAL A 69 1.46 -9.21 3.95
C VAL A 69 1.43 -7.83 3.30
N GLY A 70 2.23 -7.66 2.26
CA GLY A 70 2.32 -6.45 1.46
C GLY A 70 1.47 -6.52 0.20
N VAL A 71 0.97 -5.36 -0.24
CA VAL A 71 0.33 -5.20 -1.55
C VAL A 71 0.99 -4.04 -2.28
N VAL A 72 1.37 -4.27 -3.53
CA VAL A 72 1.87 -3.24 -4.44
C VAL A 72 0.93 -3.10 -5.64
N CYS A 73 0.84 -1.88 -6.12
CA CYS A 73 0.11 -1.51 -7.33
C CYS A 73 0.92 -0.43 -8.05
N ASP A 74 0.84 -0.42 -9.37
CA ASP A 74 1.23 0.71 -10.19
C ASP A 74 0.55 2.00 -9.66
N ALA A 75 1.32 3.09 -9.60
CA ALA A 75 0.87 4.30 -8.93
C ALA A 75 -0.23 5.02 -9.71
N TYR A 76 -0.19 4.98 -11.04
CA TYR A 76 -1.27 5.53 -11.86
C TYR A 76 -2.59 4.79 -11.56
N LEU A 77 -2.55 3.46 -11.55
CA LEU A 77 -3.71 2.65 -11.17
C LEU A 77 -4.22 2.95 -9.76
N ALA A 78 -3.32 3.10 -8.78
CA ALA A 78 -3.68 3.39 -7.40
C ALA A 78 -4.38 4.75 -7.26
N VAL A 79 -3.92 5.77 -8.00
CA VAL A 79 -4.55 7.11 -8.04
C VAL A 79 -5.93 7.05 -8.68
N VAL A 80 -6.07 6.40 -9.84
CA VAL A 80 -7.38 6.24 -10.52
C VAL A 80 -8.38 5.52 -9.62
N ARG A 81 -7.96 4.44 -8.93
CA ARG A 81 -8.80 3.72 -7.96
C ARG A 81 -9.19 4.62 -6.78
N GLY A 82 -8.25 5.45 -6.29
CA GLY A 82 -8.50 6.45 -5.24
C GLY A 82 -9.55 7.50 -5.64
N ILE A 83 -9.44 8.05 -6.85
CA ILE A 83 -10.42 9.01 -7.40
C ILE A 83 -11.79 8.35 -7.56
N ARG A 84 -11.85 7.14 -8.14
CA ARG A 84 -13.11 6.39 -8.29
C ARG A 84 -13.77 6.15 -6.92
N ARG A 85 -13.00 5.75 -5.91
CA ARG A 85 -13.48 5.59 -4.53
C ARG A 85 -14.00 6.91 -3.96
N ALA A 86 -13.30 8.02 -4.18
CA ALA A 86 -13.75 9.34 -3.74
C ALA A 86 -15.12 9.71 -4.35
N ILE A 87 -15.33 9.41 -5.63
CA ILE A 87 -16.62 9.66 -6.31
C ILE A 87 -17.72 8.77 -5.73
N MET A 88 -17.47 7.45 -5.65
CA MET A 88 -18.47 6.45 -5.30
C MET A 88 -18.85 6.45 -3.81
N VAL A 89 -17.87 6.56 -2.93
CA VAL A 89 -18.08 6.42 -1.46
C VAL A 89 -17.69 7.66 -0.67
N LYS A 90 -17.40 8.79 -1.33
CA LYS A 90 -17.05 10.07 -0.71
C LYS A 90 -15.84 10.02 0.23
N ARG A 91 -14.95 9.03 0.05
CA ARG A 91 -13.71 8.88 0.82
C ARG A 91 -12.50 9.12 -0.09
N ALA A 92 -11.97 10.34 -0.05
CA ALA A 92 -10.79 10.75 -0.80
C ALA A 92 -9.49 10.46 -0.03
N VAL A 93 -8.40 10.30 -0.77
CA VAL A 93 -7.03 10.26 -0.24
C VAL A 93 -6.24 11.32 -1.00
N ARG A 94 -5.44 12.12 -0.30
CA ARG A 94 -4.58 13.12 -0.95
C ARG A 94 -3.50 12.42 -1.76
N ILE A 95 -3.40 12.74 -3.05
CA ILE A 95 -2.49 12.06 -4.00
C ILE A 95 -1.04 12.12 -3.51
N ASN A 96 -0.54 13.30 -3.11
CA ASN A 96 0.83 13.45 -2.60
C ASN A 96 1.10 12.53 -1.39
N SER A 97 0.16 12.44 -0.44
CA SER A 97 0.27 11.54 0.72
C SER A 97 0.27 10.06 0.30
N GLN A 98 -0.58 9.70 -0.67
CA GLN A 98 -0.64 8.35 -1.23
C GLN A 98 0.69 7.96 -1.89
N LEU A 99 1.23 8.82 -2.76
CA LEU A 99 2.49 8.56 -3.47
C LEU A 99 3.68 8.47 -2.51
N LYS A 100 3.76 9.37 -1.51
CA LYS A 100 4.77 9.28 -0.44
C LYS A 100 4.68 7.95 0.30
N SER A 101 3.47 7.55 0.68
CA SER A 101 3.23 6.29 1.39
C SER A 101 3.65 5.07 0.54
N HIS A 102 3.25 5.02 -0.73
CA HIS A 102 3.65 3.96 -1.65
C HIS A 102 5.18 3.88 -1.80
N LYS A 103 5.83 5.02 -2.02
CA LYS A 103 7.29 5.11 -2.14
C LYS A 103 8.00 4.59 -0.89
N SER A 104 7.60 5.07 0.28
CA SER A 104 8.25 4.69 1.54
C SER A 104 8.07 3.20 1.83
N PHE A 105 6.85 2.66 1.69
CA PHE A 105 6.62 1.22 1.87
C PHE A 105 7.47 0.38 0.90
N ALA A 106 7.46 0.72 -0.39
CA ALA A 106 8.21 -0.04 -1.39
C ALA A 106 9.72 0.01 -1.16
N SER A 107 10.22 1.14 -0.64
CA SER A 107 11.65 1.30 -0.31
C SER A 107 12.05 0.48 0.91
N ALA A 108 11.19 0.41 1.94
CA ALA A 108 11.47 -0.29 3.19
C ALA A 108 11.14 -1.79 3.16
N PHE A 109 10.30 -2.25 2.22
CA PHE A 109 9.84 -3.64 2.16
C PHE A 109 10.96 -4.70 2.25
N PRO A 110 12.11 -4.58 1.54
CA PRO A 110 13.20 -5.54 1.65
C PRO A 110 13.78 -5.64 3.08
N ARG A 111 13.87 -4.51 3.79
CA ARG A 111 14.33 -4.47 5.20
C ARG A 111 13.30 -5.09 6.12
N TYR A 112 12.01 -4.80 5.93
CA TYR A 112 10.95 -5.44 6.72
C TYR A 112 10.95 -6.96 6.59
N CYS A 113 11.24 -7.50 5.40
CA CYS A 113 11.35 -8.95 5.20
C CYS A 113 12.42 -9.60 6.09
N GLN A 114 13.46 -8.87 6.47
CA GLN A 114 14.52 -9.38 7.36
C GLN A 114 14.08 -9.41 8.84
N LEU A 115 13.06 -8.63 9.21
CA LEU A 115 12.63 -8.46 10.60
C LEU A 115 11.51 -9.43 11.00
N VAL A 116 10.75 -9.92 10.01
CA VAL A 116 9.58 -10.79 10.20
C VAL A 116 9.92 -12.25 9.90
N ASP A 117 9.12 -13.18 10.42
CA ASP A 117 9.35 -14.60 10.17
C ASP A 117 8.98 -14.92 8.71
N ASN A 118 7.81 -14.45 8.27
CA ASN A 118 7.28 -14.69 6.94
C ASN A 118 6.87 -13.39 6.27
N ALA A 119 7.09 -13.30 4.97
CA ALA A 119 6.65 -12.16 4.16
C ALA A 119 6.01 -12.61 2.86
N ARG A 120 4.96 -11.93 2.42
CA ARG A 120 4.33 -12.10 1.11
C ARG A 120 4.06 -10.74 0.50
N LEU A 121 4.32 -10.60 -0.79
CA LEU A 121 4.01 -9.40 -1.56
C LEU A 121 3.10 -9.75 -2.71
N TYR A 122 1.96 -9.08 -2.80
CA TYR A 122 0.99 -9.26 -3.86
C TYR A 122 0.95 -8.05 -4.79
N CYS A 123 0.87 -8.29 -6.10
CA CYS A 123 0.61 -7.28 -7.11
C CYS A 123 -0.87 -7.25 -7.47
N THR A 124 -1.44 -6.04 -7.58
CA THR A 124 -2.85 -5.83 -7.95
C THR A 124 -3.02 -5.06 -9.26
N ASN A 125 -2.03 -5.15 -10.16
CA ASN A 125 -2.08 -4.43 -11.45
C ASN A 125 -3.05 -5.06 -12.45
N ALA A 126 -3.32 -6.36 -12.33
CA ALA A 126 -4.37 -7.02 -13.10
C ALA A 126 -5.72 -6.33 -12.85
N LEU A 127 -6.41 -5.95 -13.93
CA LEU A 127 -7.72 -5.31 -13.84
C LEU A 127 -8.82 -6.25 -13.34
N LYS A 128 -8.61 -7.56 -13.50
CA LYS A 128 -9.54 -8.63 -13.11
C LYS A 128 -8.76 -9.76 -12.43
N GLY A 129 -9.43 -10.45 -11.52
CA GLY A 129 -8.88 -11.62 -10.82
C GLY A 129 -8.26 -11.30 -9.46
N PRO A 130 -7.79 -12.33 -8.76
CA PRO A 130 -7.16 -12.18 -7.45
C PRO A 130 -5.79 -11.48 -7.57
N PRO A 131 -5.28 -10.87 -6.49
CA PRO A 131 -3.91 -10.36 -6.43
C PRO A 131 -2.88 -11.45 -6.75
N LYS A 132 -1.89 -11.15 -7.59
CA LYS A 132 -0.81 -12.09 -7.95
C LYS A 132 0.28 -12.07 -6.88
N LEU A 133 0.69 -13.22 -6.35
CA LEU A 133 1.86 -13.31 -5.47
C LEU A 133 3.14 -13.08 -6.29
N ILE A 134 3.95 -12.11 -5.91
CA ILE A 134 5.16 -11.70 -6.66
C ILE A 134 6.45 -11.75 -5.83
N ALA A 135 6.35 -11.85 -4.51
CA ALA A 135 7.49 -12.16 -3.65
C ALA A 135 7.04 -12.88 -2.39
N TRP A 136 7.88 -13.78 -1.88
CA TRP A 136 7.62 -14.46 -0.61
C TRP A 136 8.90 -14.89 0.11
N LYS A 137 8.82 -14.93 1.43
CA LYS A 137 9.83 -15.42 2.36
C LYS A 137 9.13 -16.31 3.39
N ASP A 138 9.75 -17.45 3.69
CA ASP A 138 9.32 -18.37 4.72
C ASP A 138 10.49 -18.65 5.66
N GLY A 139 10.34 -18.36 6.95
CA GLY A 139 11.39 -18.49 7.96
C GLY A 139 12.69 -17.76 7.59
N GLU A 140 13.84 -18.42 7.77
CA GLU A 140 15.18 -17.86 7.51
C GLU A 140 15.57 -17.81 6.02
N ASN A 141 14.68 -18.19 5.11
CA ASN A 141 14.97 -18.17 3.69
C ASN A 141 15.14 -16.73 3.18
N LYS A 142 15.94 -16.58 2.12
CA LYS A 142 15.99 -15.33 1.35
C LYS A 142 14.66 -15.09 0.65
N LEU A 143 14.32 -13.83 0.42
CA LEU A 143 13.11 -13.44 -0.33
C LEU A 143 13.19 -13.98 -1.76
N LEU A 144 12.26 -14.86 -2.12
CA LEU A 144 12.05 -15.34 -3.48
C LEU A 144 11.14 -14.36 -4.21
N VAL A 145 11.48 -14.02 -5.45
CA VAL A 145 10.78 -13.00 -6.25
C VAL A 145 10.41 -13.54 -7.63
N ASP A 146 9.24 -13.12 -8.12
CA ASP A 146 8.87 -13.25 -9.53
C ASP A 146 9.67 -12.20 -10.33
N PRO A 147 10.60 -12.61 -11.21
CA PRO A 147 11.48 -11.69 -11.91
C PRO A 147 10.73 -10.73 -12.85
N ASP A 148 9.57 -11.13 -13.36
CA ASP A 148 8.81 -10.33 -14.33
C ASP A 148 8.01 -9.22 -13.65
N ASP A 149 7.55 -9.44 -12.41
CA ASP A 149 6.68 -8.52 -11.69
C ASP A 149 7.33 -7.79 -10.51
N ILE A 150 8.48 -8.25 -10.00
CA ILE A 150 9.18 -7.54 -8.92
C ILE A 150 9.58 -6.12 -9.31
N LYS A 151 9.71 -5.85 -10.62
CA LYS A 151 9.93 -4.50 -11.17
C LYS A 151 8.89 -3.49 -10.70
N TRP A 152 7.64 -3.91 -10.41
CA TRP A 152 6.60 -3.01 -9.90
C TRP A 152 6.97 -2.44 -8.53
N LEU A 153 7.52 -3.27 -7.63
CA LEU A 153 8.03 -2.80 -6.34
C LEU A 153 9.18 -1.80 -6.55
N SER A 154 10.14 -2.13 -7.42
CA SER A 154 11.26 -1.24 -7.71
C SER A 154 10.85 0.07 -8.39
N ASN A 155 9.80 0.08 -9.21
CA ASN A 155 9.30 1.29 -9.85
C ASN A 155 8.64 2.18 -8.80
N VAL A 156 7.80 1.59 -7.94
CA VAL A 156 7.11 2.31 -6.87
C VAL A 156 8.07 2.92 -5.85
N SER A 157 9.19 2.25 -5.52
CA SER A 157 10.21 2.83 -4.62
C SER A 157 10.92 4.06 -5.22
N LYS A 158 10.84 4.24 -6.54
CA LYS A 158 11.45 5.35 -7.29
C LYS A 158 10.44 6.43 -7.71
N LEU A 159 9.21 6.40 -7.17
CA LEU A 159 8.20 7.41 -7.47
C LEU A 159 8.70 8.83 -7.20
N ASN A 160 8.19 9.77 -7.99
CA ASN A 160 8.18 11.19 -7.69
C ASN A 160 6.87 11.56 -6.98
N PRO A 161 6.87 11.78 -5.65
CA PRO A 161 5.63 12.11 -4.95
C PRO A 161 5.13 13.54 -5.25
N GLY A 162 5.99 14.39 -5.82
CA GLY A 162 5.66 15.75 -6.25
C GLY A 162 5.26 15.83 -7.72
N ALA A 163 4.94 14.71 -8.36
CA ALA A 163 4.46 14.70 -9.74
C ALA A 163 3.11 15.41 -9.85
N ASP A 164 3.01 16.35 -10.78
CA ASP A 164 1.76 17.05 -11.11
C ASP A 164 1.03 16.41 -12.29
N CYS A 165 1.74 15.55 -13.06
CA CYS A 165 1.15 14.76 -14.13
C CYS A 165 1.70 13.33 -14.19
N VAL A 166 1.04 12.47 -14.98
CA VAL A 166 1.42 11.05 -15.12
C VAL A 166 2.82 10.85 -15.69
N ASN A 167 3.28 11.76 -16.56
CA ASN A 167 4.60 11.69 -17.18
C ASN A 167 5.72 11.92 -16.16
N GLU A 168 5.43 12.67 -15.09
CA GLU A 168 6.37 12.98 -14.01
C GLU A 168 6.37 11.92 -12.90
N LEU A 169 5.50 10.92 -12.96
CA LEU A 169 5.28 9.95 -11.89
C LEU A 169 6.54 9.11 -11.60
N TYR A 170 7.33 8.84 -12.64
CA TYR A 170 8.59 8.12 -12.57
C TYR A 170 9.67 8.90 -13.31
N ASN A 171 10.78 9.20 -12.62
CA ASN A 171 11.90 9.97 -13.20
C ASN A 171 12.86 9.11 -14.06
N GLN A 172 12.39 7.97 -14.55
CA GLN A 172 13.21 6.99 -15.28
C GLN A 172 13.01 7.15 -16.78
N ASP A 173 14.05 6.91 -17.57
CA ASP A 173 13.99 6.89 -19.03
C ASP A 173 14.34 5.49 -19.59
N PRO A 174 13.44 4.80 -20.32
CA PRO A 174 12.03 5.17 -20.54
C PRO A 174 11.18 4.93 -19.29
N SER A 175 10.18 5.79 -19.10
CA SER A 175 9.29 5.73 -17.94
C SER A 175 8.50 4.42 -17.92
N PRO A 176 8.29 3.78 -16.75
CA PRO A 176 7.42 2.62 -16.60
C PRO A 176 6.02 2.81 -17.18
N VAL A 177 5.49 4.04 -17.21
CA VAL A 177 4.17 4.32 -17.81
C VAL A 177 4.17 4.19 -19.33
N ASP A 178 5.32 4.29 -19.99
CA ASP A 178 5.42 4.23 -21.45
C ASP A 178 5.73 2.83 -21.98
N LYS A 179 6.10 1.91 -21.07
CA LYS A 179 6.46 0.54 -21.43
C LYS A 179 5.21 -0.30 -21.75
N PRO A 180 5.30 -1.24 -22.71
CA PRO A 180 4.27 -2.26 -22.90
C PRO A 180 4.00 -3.02 -21.60
N GLY A 181 2.74 -3.31 -21.31
CA GLY A 181 2.29 -3.90 -20.05
C GLY A 181 1.83 -2.87 -19.01
N SER A 182 2.05 -1.58 -19.24
CA SER A 182 1.51 -0.52 -18.38
C SER A 182 0.05 -0.22 -18.76
N VAL A 183 -0.78 0.10 -17.78
CA VAL A 183 -2.18 0.47 -18.05
C VAL A 183 -2.27 1.77 -18.84
N TRP A 184 -1.34 2.71 -18.62
CA TRP A 184 -1.31 3.95 -19.36
C TRP A 184 -1.09 3.70 -20.85
N LYS A 185 -0.09 2.87 -21.18
CA LYS A 185 0.25 2.55 -22.56
C LYS A 185 -0.78 1.66 -23.24
N ASP A 186 -1.18 0.58 -22.58
CA ASP A 186 -1.96 -0.50 -23.20
C ASP A 186 -3.47 -0.24 -23.20
N ILE A 187 -3.96 0.68 -22.35
CA ILE A 187 -5.40 0.92 -22.20
C ILE A 187 -5.73 2.39 -22.42
N VAL A 188 -5.01 3.31 -21.78
CA VAL A 188 -5.37 4.74 -21.83
C VAL A 188 -5.04 5.37 -23.16
N LEU A 189 -3.87 5.03 -23.71
CA LEU A 189 -3.37 5.49 -25.01
C LEU A 189 -3.80 4.57 -26.17
N ASP A 190 -4.60 3.54 -25.91
CA ASP A 190 -5.07 2.63 -26.95
C ASP A 190 -5.94 3.39 -27.99
N PRO A 191 -5.64 3.29 -29.31
CA PRO A 191 -6.39 4.00 -30.34
C PRO A 191 -7.88 3.63 -30.43
N SER A 192 -8.28 2.45 -29.96
CA SER A 192 -9.68 2.01 -29.93
C SER A 192 -10.49 2.62 -28.79
N ARG A 193 -9.82 3.18 -27.77
CA ARG A 193 -10.46 3.70 -26.56
C ARG A 193 -11.55 4.73 -26.84
N PRO A 194 -11.40 5.72 -27.73
CA PRO A 194 -12.47 6.70 -28.02
C PRO A 194 -13.73 6.03 -28.55
N THR A 195 -13.60 5.04 -29.44
CA THR A 195 -14.73 4.26 -29.99
C THR A 195 -15.45 3.50 -28.89
N ILE A 196 -14.70 2.78 -28.04
CA ILE A 196 -15.25 2.03 -26.91
C ILE A 196 -15.99 2.96 -25.94
N GLN A 197 -15.42 4.13 -25.64
CA GLN A 197 -16.06 5.12 -24.77
C GLN A 197 -17.34 5.70 -25.36
N PHE A 198 -17.36 5.93 -26.68
CA PHE A 198 -18.54 6.39 -27.40
C PHE A 198 -19.67 5.35 -27.34
N GLU A 199 -19.36 4.08 -27.63
CA GLU A 199 -20.33 2.97 -27.56
C GLU A 199 -20.87 2.79 -26.14
N LEU A 200 -20.01 2.86 -25.13
CA LEU A 200 -20.40 2.78 -23.73
C LEU A 200 -21.33 3.93 -23.35
N LYS A 201 -20.98 5.17 -23.72
CA LYS A 201 -21.80 6.36 -23.45
C LYS A 201 -23.16 6.23 -24.12
N ALA A 202 -23.21 5.84 -25.40
CA ALA A 202 -24.46 5.65 -26.13
C ALA A 202 -25.33 4.55 -25.51
N SER A 203 -24.72 3.49 -24.97
CA SER A 203 -25.43 2.40 -24.30
C SER A 203 -26.00 2.84 -22.94
N ILE A 204 -25.23 3.59 -22.15
CA ILE A 204 -25.70 4.17 -20.88
C ILE A 204 -26.88 5.13 -21.13
N GLN A 205 -26.75 6.04 -22.10
CA GLN A 205 -27.82 7.00 -22.43
C GLN A 205 -29.11 6.31 -22.88
N ARG A 206 -29.01 5.23 -23.65
CA ARG A 206 -30.17 4.41 -24.01
C ARG A 206 -30.86 3.83 -22.77
N ILE A 207 -30.09 3.22 -21.86
CA ILE A 207 -30.63 2.65 -20.62
C ILE A 207 -31.32 3.72 -19.78
N GLU A 208 -30.65 4.85 -19.54
CA GLU A 208 -31.17 5.96 -18.73
C GLU A 208 -32.48 6.52 -19.31
N THR A 209 -32.55 6.68 -20.63
CA THR A 209 -33.75 7.17 -21.32
C THR A 209 -34.92 6.19 -21.20
N THR A 210 -34.67 4.88 -21.33
CA THR A 210 -35.69 3.83 -21.18
C THR A 210 -36.25 3.74 -19.75
N THR A 211 -35.40 3.90 -18.73
CA THR A 211 -35.85 3.94 -17.33
C THR A 211 -36.76 5.13 -17.06
N LEU A 212 -36.45 6.32 -17.60
CA LEU A 212 -37.28 7.52 -17.44
C LEU A 212 -38.66 7.36 -18.09
N THR A 213 -38.75 6.71 -19.25
CA THR A 213 -40.04 6.49 -19.94
C THR A 213 -40.93 5.50 -19.21
N THR A 214 -40.35 4.50 -18.53
CA THR A 214 -41.12 3.47 -17.82
C THR A 214 -41.70 4.02 -16.51
N THR A 215 -41.01 4.93 -15.82
CA THR A 215 -41.55 5.58 -14.60
C THR A 215 -42.70 6.54 -14.90
N SER A 216 -42.71 7.19 -16.07
CA SER A 216 -43.80 8.11 -16.46
C SER A 216 -45.09 7.43 -16.93
N ILE A 217 -45.10 6.11 -17.15
CA ILE A 217 -46.27 5.35 -17.60
C ILE A 217 -47.03 4.72 -16.42
N VAL A 218 -46.44 4.71 -15.21
CA VAL A 218 -47.00 4.05 -14.01
C VAL A 218 -47.59 5.08 -13.01
N THR A 219 -47.73 6.34 -13.40
CA THR A 219 -48.45 7.40 -12.65
C THR A 219 -49.62 7.89 -13.48
#